data_AF-A0A7J4XYE3-F1
#
_entry.id   AF-A0A7J4XYE3-F1
#
_cell.length_a   1.000
_cell.length_b   1.000
_cell.length_c   1.000
_cell.angle_alpha   90.00
_cell.angle_beta   90.00
_cell.angle_gamma   90.00
#
_symmetry.space_group_name_H-M   'P 1'
#
loop_
_entity.id
_entity.type
_entity.pdbx_description
1 polymer ?
#
loop_
_entity_poly.entity_id
_entity_poly.type
_entity_poly.pdbx_seq_one_letter_code
_entity_poly.pdbx_strand_id
1 'polypeptide(L)'
;MNKINNILWSTLLLCTCFCVGCNDNDSDDFNTPPVVTDFFPKEGDVGTRVTISGEHFGTSSQGHVYFNGLEASEYVSYTDKEIVAVVPNGYVNGPITVKRGSIGTRTVESFKFKSNDPEDNYETGTFHATVTCKDVVYFTGKANPCDYTSEDATSGCIGEMGKNPDYKGSSNAKSFALWDANSGDMVIFKVDITDIGRYYVSCASATSDNGISANVEISKDLDALKDVSSLKGSYTMGIINNGKWDDFSNKLEFGGYLLKEPGTYYIRVVMLNEAGSGRTACLKFIKIFN
;
A
#
# COMPACT_ATOMS: atom_id res chain seq x y z
N MET A 1 101.48 9.21 21.31
CA MET A 1 101.61 10.56 21.89
C MET A 1 100.59 11.47 21.22
N ASN A 2 99.59 11.88 22.03
CA ASN A 2 98.70 13.05 21.97
C ASN A 2 98.54 13.82 20.64
N LYS A 3 97.29 14.01 20.18
CA LYS A 3 96.48 15.23 20.46
C LYS A 3 95.18 15.31 19.63
N ILE A 4 94.07 15.67 20.31
CA ILE A 4 93.07 16.71 19.92
C ILE A 4 92.08 16.31 18.80
N ASN A 5 90.74 16.45 18.85
CA ASN A 5 89.77 17.23 19.63
C ASN A 5 88.39 16.53 19.52
N ASN A 6 87.62 16.31 20.60
CA ASN A 6 86.63 17.23 21.19
C ASN A 6 85.39 17.48 20.28
N ILE A 7 84.19 17.05 20.73
CA ILE A 7 83.03 17.90 21.10
C ILE A 7 81.66 17.20 20.96
N LEU A 8 81.03 17.09 22.14
CA LEU A 8 79.62 17.31 22.48
C LEU A 8 78.46 16.39 22.02
N TRP A 9 77.82 15.86 23.06
CA TRP A 9 76.37 15.87 23.37
C TRP A 9 75.54 14.61 23.08
N SER A 10 75.37 13.88 24.18
CA SER A 10 74.31 12.94 24.47
C SER A 10 72.92 13.58 24.34
N THR A 11 72.07 13.01 23.50
CA THR A 11 70.61 13.11 23.65
C THR A 11 69.93 11.79 23.27
N LEU A 12 69.46 11.12 24.32
CA LEU A 12 68.22 10.34 24.42
C LEU A 12 67.88 9.35 23.28
N LEU A 13 68.19 8.07 23.53
CA LEU A 13 67.78 6.92 22.74
C LEU A 13 66.24 6.74 22.79
N LEU A 14 65.53 7.30 21.81
CA LEU A 14 64.11 7.07 21.60
C LEU A 14 63.93 5.67 20.97
N CYS A 15 63.49 4.71 21.78
CA CYS A 15 63.17 3.36 21.36
C CYS A 15 61.96 3.39 20.41
N THR A 16 62.21 3.23 19.11
CA THR A 16 61.21 3.15 18.06
C THR A 16 60.50 1.80 18.09
N CYS A 17 59.38 1.73 18.81
CA CYS A 17 58.36 0.71 18.57
C CYS A 17 57.30 1.32 17.64
N PHE A 18 57.50 1.18 16.32
CA PHE A 18 56.43 1.42 15.35
C PHE A 18 55.42 0.28 15.47
N CYS A 19 54.45 0.45 16.35
CA CYS A 19 53.18 -0.23 16.21
C CYS A 19 52.51 0.42 14.98
N VAL A 20 52.64 -0.19 13.82
CA VAL A 20 51.71 0.06 12.71
C VAL A 20 50.37 -0.52 13.17
N GLY A 21 49.59 0.29 13.88
CA GLY A 21 48.16 0.07 13.95
C GLY A 21 47.60 0.46 12.59
N CYS A 22 47.19 -0.52 11.80
CA CYS A 22 46.18 -0.26 10.79
C CYS A 22 44.92 0.18 11.53
N ASN A 23 44.68 1.49 11.60
CA ASN A 23 43.31 1.95 11.71
C ASN A 23 42.71 1.74 10.32
N ASP A 24 42.09 0.58 10.11
CA ASP A 24 41.05 0.45 9.10
C ASP A 24 39.86 1.28 9.62
N ASN A 25 39.97 2.60 9.49
CA ASN A 25 38.83 3.48 9.57
C ASN A 25 38.10 3.36 8.22
N ASP A 26 37.51 2.20 7.96
CA ASP A 26 36.39 2.10 7.02
C ASP A 26 35.23 2.84 7.69
N SER A 27 35.26 4.17 7.62
CA SER A 27 34.08 4.98 7.81
C SER A 27 33.18 4.67 6.64
N ASP A 28 32.33 3.67 6.83
CA ASP A 28 31.28 3.27 5.91
C ASP A 28 30.45 4.52 5.59
N ASP A 29 30.70 5.16 4.44
CA ASP A 29 30.14 6.46 4.09
C ASP A 29 28.66 6.29 3.78
N PHE A 30 27.83 6.49 4.80
CA PHE A 30 26.37 6.46 4.74
C PHE A 30 25.76 7.47 3.76
N ASN A 31 26.58 8.35 3.16
CA ASN A 31 26.12 9.40 2.26
C ASN A 31 26.30 9.06 0.77
N THR A 32 26.95 7.94 0.44
CA THR A 32 27.06 7.49 -0.95
C THR A 32 25.76 6.80 -1.38
N PRO A 33 25.03 7.31 -2.40
CA PRO A 33 23.80 6.69 -2.86
C PRO A 33 24.05 5.27 -3.40
N PRO A 34 23.15 4.31 -3.16
CA PRO A 34 23.25 3.00 -3.79
C PRO A 34 23.20 3.14 -5.32
N VAL A 35 23.90 2.26 -6.02
CA VAL A 35 23.89 2.17 -7.49
C VAL A 35 23.36 0.81 -7.87
N VAL A 36 22.29 0.75 -8.67
CA VAL A 36 21.81 -0.52 -9.24
C VAL A 36 22.27 -0.60 -10.68
N THR A 37 23.07 -1.62 -11.00
CA THR A 37 23.58 -1.86 -12.35
C THR A 37 22.65 -2.74 -13.16
N ASP A 38 22.09 -3.78 -12.55
CA ASP A 38 21.14 -4.70 -13.19
C ASP A 38 20.26 -5.44 -12.16
N PHE A 39 19.23 -6.12 -12.65
CA PHE A 39 18.45 -7.07 -11.87
C PHE A 39 17.89 -8.20 -12.72
N PHE A 40 17.73 -9.39 -12.16
CA PHE A 40 17.17 -10.54 -12.85
C PHE A 40 16.40 -11.46 -11.89
N PRO A 41 15.25 -12.03 -12.30
CA PRO A 41 14.57 -11.84 -13.59
C PRO A 41 13.92 -10.46 -13.72
N LYS A 42 13.64 -10.05 -14.98
CA LYS A 42 12.95 -8.79 -15.30
C LYS A 42 11.44 -8.87 -15.08
N GLU A 43 10.92 -10.08 -14.99
CA GLU A 43 9.52 -10.37 -14.79
C GLU A 43 9.32 -11.54 -13.83
N GLY A 44 8.19 -11.59 -13.12
CA GLY A 44 7.85 -12.70 -12.23
C GLY A 44 6.67 -12.41 -11.31
N ASP A 45 6.22 -13.47 -10.63
CA ASP A 45 5.10 -13.46 -9.68
C ASP A 45 5.55 -13.09 -8.25
N VAL A 46 4.60 -12.96 -7.34
CA VAL A 46 4.82 -12.95 -5.89
C VAL A 46 5.68 -14.16 -5.50
N GLY A 47 6.68 -13.93 -4.65
CA GLY A 47 7.62 -14.98 -4.25
C GLY A 47 8.78 -15.20 -5.22
N THR A 48 8.79 -14.54 -6.38
CA THR A 48 9.96 -14.57 -7.28
C THR A 48 11.18 -13.99 -6.57
N ARG A 49 12.31 -14.70 -6.67
CA ARG A 49 13.61 -14.22 -6.17
C ARG A 49 14.27 -13.37 -7.25
N VAL A 50 14.43 -12.09 -6.96
CA VAL A 50 15.10 -11.14 -7.86
C VAL A 50 16.48 -10.83 -7.30
N THR A 51 17.50 -11.16 -8.08
CA THR A 51 18.88 -10.76 -7.84
C THR A 51 19.05 -9.34 -8.37
N ILE A 52 19.52 -8.44 -7.52
CA ILE A 52 19.78 -7.03 -7.81
C ILE A 52 21.28 -6.82 -7.62
N SER A 53 21.98 -6.44 -8.69
CA SER A 53 23.42 -6.21 -8.68
C SER A 53 23.74 -4.72 -8.68
N GLY A 54 24.83 -4.35 -8.03
CA GLY A 54 25.18 -2.94 -7.89
C GLY A 54 26.35 -2.69 -6.95
N GLU A 55 26.35 -1.49 -6.36
CA GLU A 55 27.36 -1.03 -5.40
C GLU A 55 26.70 -0.17 -4.32
N HIS A 56 27.33 -0.11 -3.14
CA HIS A 56 26.94 0.74 -2.03
C HIS A 56 25.55 0.42 -1.44
N PHE A 57 25.13 -0.85 -1.48
CA PHE A 57 23.88 -1.30 -0.89
C PHE A 57 23.91 -1.39 0.64
N GLY A 58 25.11 -1.43 1.24
CA GLY A 58 25.31 -1.62 2.67
C GLY A 58 24.91 -3.02 3.15
N THR A 59 24.32 -3.08 4.34
CA THR A 59 23.89 -4.32 5.00
C THR A 59 22.38 -4.38 5.15
N SER A 60 21.83 -5.58 5.38
CA SER A 60 20.38 -5.80 5.54
C SER A 60 19.75 -5.07 6.74
N SER A 61 20.54 -4.55 7.68
CA SER A 61 20.04 -3.74 8.80
C SER A 61 19.87 -2.27 8.44
N GLN A 62 20.41 -1.83 7.31
CA GLN A 62 20.46 -0.44 6.88
C GLN A 62 19.83 -0.21 5.51
N GLY A 63 19.73 -1.28 4.71
CA GLY A 63 19.27 -1.22 3.34
C GLY A 63 17.96 -1.96 3.13
N HIS A 64 17.14 -1.39 2.25
CA HIS A 64 15.79 -1.87 1.95
C HIS A 64 15.51 -1.83 0.45
N VAL A 65 14.86 -2.86 -0.06
CA VAL A 65 14.42 -2.96 -1.46
C VAL A 65 12.91 -2.82 -1.52
N TYR A 66 12.43 -2.01 -2.47
CA TYR A 66 11.01 -1.82 -2.73
C TYR A 66 10.68 -2.10 -4.19
N PHE A 67 9.68 -2.93 -4.43
CA PHE A 67 9.07 -3.16 -5.73
C PHE A 67 7.87 -2.22 -5.88
N ASN A 68 8.03 -1.18 -6.70
CA ASN A 68 7.01 -0.15 -6.89
C ASN A 68 6.45 0.45 -5.57
N GLY A 69 7.33 0.62 -4.57
CA GLY A 69 6.97 1.18 -3.26
C GLY A 69 6.53 0.16 -2.21
N LEU A 70 6.31 -1.11 -2.58
CA LEU A 70 6.09 -2.21 -1.64
C LEU A 70 7.43 -2.82 -1.23
N GLU A 71 7.71 -2.92 0.07
CA GLU A 71 8.96 -3.50 0.55
C GLU A 71 9.04 -4.99 0.21
N ALA A 72 10.24 -5.47 -0.14
CA ALA A 72 10.50 -6.88 -0.37
C ALA A 72 10.02 -7.72 0.83
N SER A 73 9.38 -8.86 0.55
CA SER A 73 8.80 -9.71 1.60
C SER A 73 9.87 -10.45 2.40
N GLU A 74 11.03 -10.70 1.79
CA GLU A 74 12.16 -11.40 2.36
C GLU A 74 13.46 -11.02 1.63
N TYR A 75 14.59 -11.04 2.35
CA TYR A 75 15.93 -11.00 1.76
C TYR A 75 16.59 -12.38 1.91
N VAL A 76 16.80 -13.07 0.79
CA VAL A 76 17.49 -14.37 0.76
C VAL A 76 18.99 -14.20 0.99
N SER A 77 19.57 -13.13 0.44
CA SER A 77 20.94 -12.68 0.69
C SER A 77 21.03 -11.17 0.53
N TYR A 78 21.95 -10.54 1.26
CA TYR A 78 22.17 -9.10 1.20
C TYR A 78 23.64 -8.80 1.42
N THR A 79 24.28 -8.20 0.43
CA THR A 79 25.66 -7.71 0.47
C THR A 79 25.74 -6.33 -0.15
N ASP A 80 26.86 -5.64 0.03
CA ASP A 80 27.05 -4.30 -0.52
C ASP A 80 26.95 -4.23 -2.06
N LYS A 81 27.16 -5.36 -2.75
CA LYS A 81 27.18 -5.44 -4.22
C LYS A 81 26.06 -6.26 -4.84
N GLU A 82 25.34 -7.03 -4.04
CA GLU A 82 24.27 -7.90 -4.52
C GLU A 82 23.23 -8.12 -3.42
N ILE A 83 21.96 -8.01 -3.80
CA ILE A 83 20.82 -8.34 -2.96
C ILE A 83 19.97 -9.38 -3.69
N VAL A 84 19.56 -10.44 -3.01
CA VAL A 84 18.51 -11.34 -3.50
C VAL A 84 17.27 -11.08 -2.67
N ALA A 85 16.32 -10.36 -3.25
CA ALA A 85 15.06 -9.96 -2.61
C ALA A 85 13.88 -10.75 -3.19
N VAL A 86 12.88 -11.02 -2.35
CA VAL A 86 11.66 -11.73 -2.75
C VAL A 86 10.56 -10.72 -3.06
N VAL A 87 9.90 -10.91 -4.21
CA VAL A 87 8.79 -10.07 -4.66
C VAL A 87 7.62 -10.18 -3.67
N PRO A 88 7.14 -9.06 -3.09
CA PRO A 88 6.06 -9.06 -2.12
C PRO A 88 4.70 -9.26 -2.77
N ASN A 89 3.69 -9.54 -1.95
CA ASN A 89 2.30 -9.55 -2.40
C ASN A 89 1.82 -8.12 -2.67
N GLY A 90 1.20 -7.89 -3.83
CA GLY A 90 0.61 -6.59 -4.22
C GLY A 90 1.04 -6.11 -5.60
N TYR A 91 0.77 -4.83 -5.89
CA TYR A 91 1.07 -4.24 -7.20
C TYR A 91 2.55 -3.83 -7.32
N VAL A 92 3.35 -4.70 -7.94
CA VAL A 92 4.82 -4.58 -8.02
C VAL A 92 5.36 -4.15 -9.38
N ASN A 93 4.50 -3.92 -10.37
CA ASN A 93 4.88 -3.41 -11.69
C ASN A 93 5.53 -2.02 -11.58
N GLY A 94 6.78 -1.89 -12.00
CA GLY A 94 7.49 -0.62 -11.96
C GLY A 94 8.97 -0.75 -11.59
N PRO A 95 9.67 0.38 -11.43
CA PRO A 95 11.09 0.36 -11.07
C PRO A 95 11.30 -0.17 -9.64
N ILE A 96 12.42 -0.85 -9.46
CA ILE A 96 12.89 -1.30 -8.14
C ILE A 96 13.62 -0.12 -7.50
N THR A 97 13.29 0.16 -6.24
CA THR A 97 13.99 1.16 -5.42
C THR A 97 14.89 0.43 -4.43
N VAL A 98 16.17 0.78 -4.40
CA VAL A 98 17.10 0.33 -3.33
C VAL A 98 17.42 1.53 -2.47
N LYS A 99 17.22 1.41 -1.16
CA LYS A 99 17.57 2.42 -0.17
C LYS A 99 18.71 1.92 0.72
N ARG A 100 19.55 2.86 1.14
CA ARG A 100 20.50 2.72 2.25
C ARG A 100 20.26 3.91 3.19
N GLY A 101 19.67 3.65 4.35
CA GLY A 101 19.18 4.70 5.24
C GLY A 101 18.12 5.59 4.55
N SER A 102 18.33 6.90 4.54
CA SER A 102 17.41 7.87 3.91
C SER A 102 17.64 8.09 2.42
N ILE A 103 18.75 7.58 1.86
CA ILE A 103 19.14 7.77 0.47
C ILE A 103 18.73 6.55 -0.34
N GLY A 104 18.26 6.74 -1.57
CA GLY A 104 17.91 5.62 -2.44
C GLY A 104 18.10 5.93 -3.92
N THR A 105 18.12 4.85 -4.69
CA THR A 105 18.19 4.87 -6.15
C THR A 105 17.03 4.07 -6.72
N ARG A 106 16.70 4.34 -7.98
CA ARG A 106 15.65 3.63 -8.72
C ARG A 106 16.25 3.06 -10.00
N THR A 107 15.88 1.84 -10.34
CA THR A 107 16.21 1.28 -11.64
C THR A 107 15.56 2.08 -12.77
N VAL A 108 16.25 2.19 -13.91
CA VAL A 108 15.66 2.78 -15.13
C VAL A 108 14.66 1.79 -15.75
N GLU A 109 15.03 0.52 -15.79
CA GLU A 109 14.14 -0.56 -16.23
C GLU A 109 13.15 -0.93 -15.13
N SER A 110 11.92 -1.26 -15.51
CA SER A 110 10.86 -1.71 -14.59
C SER A 110 10.84 -3.22 -14.48
N PHE A 111 10.64 -3.72 -13.25
CA PHE A 111 10.21 -5.09 -13.02
C PHE A 111 8.76 -5.24 -13.50
N LYS A 112 8.47 -6.35 -14.16
CA LYS A 112 7.15 -6.68 -14.67
C LYS A 112 6.52 -7.81 -13.86
N PHE A 113 5.42 -7.54 -13.19
CA PHE A 113 4.62 -8.58 -12.59
C PHE A 113 4.15 -9.55 -13.67
N LYS A 114 4.49 -10.82 -13.50
CA LYS A 114 4.07 -11.89 -14.40
C LYS A 114 3.89 -13.19 -13.64
N SER A 115 2.65 -13.52 -13.35
CA SER A 115 2.22 -14.80 -12.81
C SER A 115 2.10 -15.87 -13.90
N ASN A 116 2.26 -17.13 -13.48
CA ASN A 116 1.96 -18.28 -14.33
C ASN A 116 0.45 -18.44 -14.55
N ASP A 117 -0.38 -17.80 -13.72
CA ASP A 117 -1.80 -17.64 -13.96
C ASP A 117 -2.02 -16.44 -14.92
N PRO A 118 -2.55 -16.66 -16.14
CA PRO A 118 -2.89 -15.57 -17.05
C PRO A 118 -3.87 -14.55 -16.44
N GLU A 119 -4.67 -14.96 -15.44
CA GLU A 119 -5.64 -14.12 -14.73
C GLU A 119 -5.01 -13.17 -13.68
N ASP A 120 -3.69 -13.29 -13.48
CA ASP A 120 -2.90 -12.42 -12.61
C ASP A 120 -2.07 -11.41 -13.42
N ASN A 121 -1.83 -11.64 -14.71
CA ASN A 121 -0.96 -10.81 -15.58
C ASN A 121 -1.58 -9.47 -16.03
N TYR A 122 -2.64 -9.02 -15.37
CA TYR A 122 -3.27 -7.74 -15.69
C TYR A 122 -2.43 -6.57 -15.16
N GLU A 123 -2.02 -5.65 -16.06
CA GLU A 123 -1.48 -4.35 -15.67
C GLU A 123 -2.57 -3.51 -14.98
N THR A 124 -2.20 -2.54 -14.12
CA THR A 124 -3.19 -1.57 -13.61
C THR A 124 -3.89 -0.94 -14.80
N GLY A 125 -5.19 -1.19 -14.89
CA GLY A 125 -5.99 -0.64 -15.96
C GLY A 125 -6.27 0.84 -15.74
N THR A 126 -6.85 1.47 -16.75
CA THR A 126 -7.24 2.89 -16.69
C THR A 126 -8.63 3.09 -16.10
N PHE A 127 -9.32 2.00 -15.73
CA PHE A 127 -10.67 2.09 -15.22
C PHE A 127 -10.67 2.65 -13.80
N HIS A 128 -11.46 3.70 -13.62
CA HIS A 128 -11.70 4.33 -12.34
C HIS A 128 -13.13 4.82 -12.29
N ALA A 129 -13.90 4.35 -11.32
CA ALA A 129 -15.24 4.87 -11.07
C ALA A 129 -15.44 5.13 -9.58
N THR A 130 -15.87 6.34 -9.25
CA THR A 130 -16.33 6.70 -7.91
C THR A 130 -17.84 6.47 -7.86
N VAL A 131 -18.31 5.69 -6.89
CA VAL A 131 -19.75 5.47 -6.68
C VAL A 131 -20.32 6.54 -5.74
N THR A 132 -21.57 6.93 -5.99
CA THR A 132 -22.30 7.98 -5.28
C THR A 132 -23.72 7.52 -4.93
N CYS A 133 -24.53 8.40 -4.33
CA CYS A 133 -25.95 8.10 -4.07
C CYS A 133 -26.73 7.74 -5.35
N LYS A 134 -26.30 8.19 -6.53
CA LYS A 134 -26.94 7.84 -7.81
C LYS A 134 -26.78 6.37 -8.17
N ASP A 135 -25.70 5.76 -7.69
CA ASP A 135 -25.34 4.40 -8.00
C ASP A 135 -25.94 3.42 -6.99
N VAL A 136 -26.51 3.92 -5.89
CA VAL A 136 -27.16 3.09 -4.86
C VAL A 136 -28.43 2.44 -5.41
N VAL A 137 -28.45 1.11 -5.41
CA VAL A 137 -29.61 0.30 -5.83
C VAL A 137 -30.30 -0.41 -4.67
N TYR A 138 -29.64 -0.53 -3.52
CA TYR A 138 -30.18 -1.15 -2.31
C TYR A 138 -29.40 -0.69 -1.08
N PHE A 139 -30.09 -0.49 0.03
CA PHE A 139 -29.45 -0.28 1.33
C PHE A 139 -30.39 -0.67 2.47
N THR A 140 -29.84 -0.96 3.64
CA THR A 140 -30.62 -1.38 4.83
C THR A 140 -30.23 -0.62 6.08
N GLY A 141 -31.13 -0.70 7.07
CA GLY A 141 -30.86 -0.24 8.43
C GLY A 141 -30.67 1.26 8.52
N LYS A 142 -29.59 1.68 9.20
CA LYS A 142 -29.23 3.09 9.41
C LYS A 142 -28.08 3.55 8.51
N ALA A 143 -27.69 2.74 7.52
CA ALA A 143 -26.74 3.21 6.52
C ALA A 143 -27.29 4.50 5.91
N ASN A 144 -26.53 5.58 6.05
CA ASN A 144 -26.89 6.86 5.47
C ASN A 144 -25.93 7.20 4.31
N PRO A 145 -26.29 6.84 3.06
CA PRO A 145 -25.62 7.35 1.87
C PRO A 145 -25.77 8.88 1.78
N CYS A 146 -24.67 9.64 1.68
CA CYS A 146 -24.67 11.09 1.44
C CYS A 146 -23.67 11.48 0.36
N ASP A 147 -24.09 12.41 -0.51
CA ASP A 147 -23.25 13.05 -1.52
C ASP A 147 -22.68 14.37 -1.01
N TYR A 148 -21.44 14.68 -1.37
CA TYR A 148 -20.75 15.91 -1.00
C TYR A 148 -20.26 16.69 -2.22
N THR A 149 -20.11 18.01 -2.06
CA THR A 149 -19.60 18.90 -3.12
C THR A 149 -18.07 18.94 -3.22
N SER A 150 -17.33 18.45 -2.22
CA SER A 150 -15.87 18.35 -2.21
C SER A 150 -15.41 16.91 -2.37
N GLU A 151 -14.19 16.72 -2.86
CA GLU A 151 -13.60 15.40 -3.09
C GLU A 151 -13.23 14.68 -1.78
N ASP A 152 -13.09 15.42 -0.68
CA ASP A 152 -12.72 14.96 0.67
C ASP A 152 -13.90 14.95 1.66
N ALA A 153 -15.13 15.17 1.17
CA ALA A 153 -16.36 15.21 1.98
C ALA A 153 -16.32 16.17 3.19
N THR A 154 -15.54 17.26 3.08
CA THR A 154 -15.47 18.34 4.10
C THR A 154 -16.42 19.50 3.83
N SER A 155 -16.97 19.61 2.62
CA SER A 155 -17.96 20.63 2.28
C SER A 155 -19.39 20.22 2.66
N GLY A 156 -20.38 21.09 2.37
CA GLY A 156 -21.78 20.79 2.66
C GLY A 156 -22.32 19.56 1.93
N CYS A 157 -23.07 18.71 2.64
CA CYS A 157 -23.80 17.59 2.04
C CYS A 157 -24.84 18.13 1.05
N ILE A 158 -24.88 17.54 -0.14
CA ILE A 158 -25.84 17.85 -1.20
C ILE A 158 -27.19 17.21 -0.89
N GLY A 159 -27.15 15.99 -0.36
CA GLY A 159 -28.33 15.24 0.05
C GLY A 159 -27.98 13.88 0.62
N GLU A 160 -28.91 13.38 1.43
CA GLU A 160 -28.72 12.20 2.26
C GLU A 160 -29.89 11.25 2.00
N MET A 161 -29.65 10.10 1.36
CA MET A 161 -30.74 9.16 1.04
C MET A 161 -31.39 8.58 2.30
N GLY A 162 -30.59 8.35 3.35
CA GLY A 162 -31.08 7.79 4.62
C GLY A 162 -31.95 8.74 5.44
N LYS A 163 -31.79 10.06 5.27
CA LYS A 163 -32.66 11.07 5.90
C LYS A 163 -33.75 11.60 4.99
N ASN A 164 -33.51 11.64 3.68
CA ASN A 164 -34.46 12.10 2.68
C ASN A 164 -34.74 10.98 1.66
N PRO A 165 -35.89 10.29 1.77
CA PRO A 165 -36.21 9.17 0.89
C PRO A 165 -36.39 9.59 -0.57
N ASP A 166 -36.65 10.86 -0.86
CA ASP A 166 -36.81 11.37 -2.21
C ASP A 166 -35.47 11.72 -2.88
N TYR A 167 -34.39 11.81 -2.10
CA TYR A 167 -33.06 12.03 -2.65
C TYR A 167 -32.57 10.78 -3.38
N LYS A 168 -32.26 10.90 -4.67
CA LYS A 168 -31.75 9.81 -5.54
C LYS A 168 -30.32 10.08 -6.04
N GLY A 169 -29.61 11.00 -5.39
CA GLY A 169 -28.27 11.40 -5.76
C GLY A 169 -28.19 12.57 -6.76
N SER A 170 -27.02 13.22 -6.80
CA SER A 170 -26.77 14.43 -7.59
C SER A 170 -25.68 14.22 -8.64
N SER A 171 -25.81 14.84 -9.82
CA SER A 171 -24.73 14.85 -10.83
C SER A 171 -23.55 15.71 -10.41
N ASN A 172 -23.76 16.58 -9.42
CA ASN A 172 -22.73 17.50 -8.92
C ASN A 172 -21.96 16.90 -7.73
N ALA A 173 -22.29 15.68 -7.31
CA ALA A 173 -21.56 14.96 -6.28
C ALA A 173 -20.11 14.77 -6.71
N LYS A 174 -19.17 15.11 -5.82
CA LYS A 174 -17.74 14.91 -6.00
C LYS A 174 -17.20 13.76 -5.16
N SER A 175 -17.85 13.49 -4.04
CA SER A 175 -17.56 12.36 -3.19
C SER A 175 -18.81 11.84 -2.51
N PHE A 176 -18.61 10.75 -1.80
CA PHE A 176 -19.63 9.96 -1.16
C PHE A 176 -19.17 9.51 0.21
N ALA A 177 -20.10 9.49 1.18
CA ALA A 177 -19.88 8.87 2.49
C ALA A 177 -21.06 8.02 2.94
N LEU A 178 -20.74 6.95 3.67
CA LEU A 178 -21.64 6.18 4.51
C LEU A 178 -21.41 6.59 5.95
N TRP A 179 -22.44 7.13 6.60
CA TRP A 179 -22.41 7.56 8.00
C TRP A 179 -23.51 6.88 8.82
N ASP A 180 -23.35 6.90 10.14
CA ASP A 180 -24.29 6.39 11.15
C ASP A 180 -24.79 4.95 10.95
N ALA A 181 -24.01 4.13 10.24
CA ALA A 181 -24.28 2.73 10.07
C ALA A 181 -24.12 1.98 11.40
N ASN A 182 -24.96 0.96 11.57
CA ASN A 182 -24.83 -0.06 12.59
C ASN A 182 -24.17 -1.31 12.01
N SER A 183 -23.70 -2.19 12.90
CA SER A 183 -23.24 -3.52 12.48
C SER A 183 -24.36 -4.29 11.78
N GLY A 184 -24.07 -4.79 10.58
CA GLY A 184 -25.01 -5.50 9.70
C GLY A 184 -25.68 -4.60 8.66
N ASP A 185 -25.56 -3.28 8.77
CA ASP A 185 -26.10 -2.37 7.75
C ASP A 185 -25.29 -2.50 6.45
N MET A 186 -25.99 -2.44 5.32
CA MET A 186 -25.38 -2.61 4.00
C MET A 186 -25.81 -1.54 3.00
N VAL A 187 -24.96 -1.31 2.01
CA VAL A 187 -25.26 -0.53 0.80
C VAL A 187 -24.74 -1.28 -0.42
N ILE A 188 -25.53 -1.29 -1.49
CA ILE A 188 -25.16 -1.90 -2.78
C ILE A 188 -25.18 -0.82 -3.86
N PHE A 189 -24.07 -0.70 -4.57
CA PHE A 189 -23.86 0.22 -5.69
C PHE A 189 -23.87 -0.54 -7.00
N LYS A 190 -24.46 0.03 -8.05
CA LYS A 190 -24.33 -0.44 -9.43
C LYS A 190 -23.07 0.18 -10.06
N VAL A 191 -22.32 -0.62 -10.81
CA VAL A 191 -21.23 -0.13 -11.68
C VAL A 191 -21.24 -0.89 -13.00
N ASP A 192 -20.97 -0.19 -14.10
CA ASP A 192 -20.81 -0.81 -15.41
C ASP A 192 -19.31 -1.00 -15.71
N ILE A 193 -18.92 -2.26 -15.88
CA ILE A 193 -17.55 -2.68 -16.13
C ILE A 193 -17.36 -2.92 -17.63
N THR A 194 -16.37 -2.26 -18.21
CA THR A 194 -16.11 -2.31 -19.66
C THR A 194 -15.18 -3.44 -20.06
N ASP A 195 -14.29 -3.84 -19.16
CA ASP A 195 -13.18 -4.74 -19.45
C ASP A 195 -13.09 -5.86 -18.42
N ILE A 196 -12.62 -7.03 -18.85
CA ILE A 196 -12.33 -8.11 -17.92
C ILE A 196 -11.04 -7.81 -17.19
N GLY A 197 -10.92 -8.29 -15.95
CA GLY A 197 -9.69 -8.11 -15.20
C GLY A 197 -9.87 -8.25 -13.70
N ARG A 198 -8.83 -7.87 -12.97
CA ARG A 198 -8.83 -7.90 -11.51
C ARG A 198 -9.16 -6.51 -10.99
N TYR A 199 -10.24 -6.41 -10.24
CA TYR A 199 -10.75 -5.16 -9.71
C TYR A 199 -10.52 -5.06 -8.20
N TYR A 200 -10.39 -3.82 -7.76
CA TYR A 200 -10.21 -3.42 -6.37
C TYR A 200 -11.18 -2.29 -6.06
N VAL A 201 -11.59 -2.22 -4.81
CA VAL A 201 -12.41 -1.15 -4.24
C VAL A 201 -11.59 -0.48 -3.16
N SER A 202 -11.21 0.77 -3.40
CA SER A 202 -10.59 1.61 -2.37
C SER A 202 -11.65 2.44 -1.67
N CYS A 203 -11.47 2.64 -0.37
CA CYS A 203 -12.19 3.65 0.40
C CYS A 203 -11.29 4.20 1.52
N ALA A 204 -11.67 5.32 2.11
CA ALA A 204 -11.15 5.75 3.41
C ALA A 204 -12.18 5.45 4.49
N SER A 205 -11.74 5.46 5.75
CA SER A 205 -12.66 5.34 6.87
C SER A 205 -12.33 6.27 8.02
N ALA A 206 -13.31 6.54 8.88
CA ALA A 206 -13.11 7.27 10.13
C ALA A 206 -13.85 6.58 11.28
N THR A 207 -13.15 6.29 12.38
CA THR A 207 -13.74 5.73 13.60
C THR A 207 -12.90 6.03 14.85
N SER A 208 -13.56 6.21 15.99
CA SER A 208 -12.95 6.24 17.33
C SER A 208 -13.05 4.89 18.06
N ASP A 209 -13.75 3.92 17.48
CA ASP A 209 -14.03 2.62 18.07
C ASP A 209 -13.11 1.54 17.51
N ASN A 210 -12.75 0.56 18.34
CA ASN A 210 -11.96 -0.60 17.95
C ASN A 210 -12.87 -1.78 17.54
N GLY A 211 -12.31 -2.78 16.86
CA GLY A 211 -13.05 -3.99 16.48
C GLY A 211 -14.08 -3.77 15.37
N ILE A 212 -13.90 -2.69 14.59
CA ILE A 212 -14.71 -2.39 13.41
C ILE A 212 -14.10 -3.07 12.20
N SER A 213 -14.94 -3.62 11.34
CA SER A 213 -14.54 -4.14 10.03
C SER A 213 -15.57 -3.77 8.97
N ALA A 214 -15.21 -3.93 7.71
CA ALA A 214 -16.16 -3.89 6.62
C ALA A 214 -15.95 -5.12 5.73
N ASN A 215 -17.02 -5.59 5.13
CA ASN A 215 -17.01 -6.65 4.13
C ASN A 215 -17.45 -6.05 2.78
N VAL A 216 -16.65 -6.26 1.74
CA VAL A 216 -16.93 -5.73 0.41
C VAL A 216 -17.01 -6.88 -0.58
N GLU A 217 -18.07 -6.97 -1.38
CA GLU A 217 -18.21 -8.02 -2.40
C GLU A 217 -18.64 -7.44 -3.73
N ILE A 218 -18.21 -8.06 -4.83
CA ILE A 218 -18.61 -7.69 -6.19
C ILE A 218 -19.27 -8.90 -6.87
N SER A 219 -20.45 -8.71 -7.44
CA SER A 219 -21.19 -9.75 -8.16
C SER A 219 -22.08 -9.15 -9.24
N LYS A 220 -22.43 -9.93 -10.26
CA LYS A 220 -23.51 -9.58 -11.21
C LYS A 220 -24.89 -9.94 -10.67
N ASP A 221 -24.96 -10.76 -9.62
CA ASP A 221 -26.20 -11.18 -8.96
C ASP A 221 -26.54 -10.23 -7.80
N LEU A 222 -27.43 -9.28 -8.06
CA LEU A 222 -27.90 -8.31 -7.06
C LEU A 222 -28.67 -8.98 -5.92
N ASP A 223 -29.47 -10.01 -6.21
CA ASP A 223 -30.33 -10.62 -5.19
C ASP A 223 -29.51 -11.49 -4.23
N ALA A 224 -28.50 -12.20 -4.73
CA ALA A 224 -27.53 -12.89 -3.88
C ALA A 224 -26.77 -11.93 -2.95
N LEU A 225 -26.44 -10.72 -3.42
CA LEU A 225 -25.78 -9.72 -2.58
C LEU A 225 -26.69 -9.16 -1.47
N LYS A 226 -28.01 -9.25 -1.57
CA LYS A 226 -28.90 -8.82 -0.48
C LYS A 226 -28.89 -9.80 0.70
N ASP A 227 -28.42 -11.02 0.52
CA ASP A 227 -28.29 -12.01 1.59
C ASP A 227 -26.96 -11.85 2.35
N VAL A 228 -27.05 -11.50 3.63
CA VAL A 228 -25.91 -11.31 4.54
C VAL A 228 -25.75 -12.44 5.55
N SER A 229 -26.51 -13.53 5.42
CA SER A 229 -26.45 -14.68 6.33
C SER A 229 -25.11 -15.42 6.29
N SER A 230 -24.37 -15.31 5.18
CA SER A 230 -23.03 -15.89 5.02
C SER A 230 -22.10 -14.93 4.26
N LEU A 231 -21.47 -14.02 4.98
CA LEU A 231 -20.40 -13.17 4.42
C LEU A 231 -19.12 -13.98 4.20
N LYS A 232 -18.43 -13.73 3.10
CA LYS A 232 -17.12 -14.36 2.86
C LYS A 232 -16.06 -13.65 3.67
N GLY A 233 -15.53 -14.31 4.70
CA GLY A 233 -14.51 -13.74 5.58
C GLY A 233 -13.24 -13.26 4.89
N SER A 234 -12.88 -13.85 3.74
CA SER A 234 -11.75 -13.39 2.90
C SER A 234 -11.92 -11.99 2.32
N TYR A 235 -13.14 -11.46 2.32
CA TYR A 235 -13.47 -10.12 1.85
C TYR A 235 -13.76 -9.13 2.99
N THR A 236 -13.52 -9.56 4.23
CA THR A 236 -13.64 -8.73 5.42
C THR A 236 -12.27 -8.17 5.80
N MET A 237 -12.21 -6.87 6.05
CA MET A 237 -11.00 -6.19 6.50
C MET A 237 -11.28 -5.34 7.74
N GLY A 238 -10.38 -5.42 8.73
CA GLY A 238 -10.41 -4.59 9.92
C GLY A 238 -10.11 -3.13 9.61
N ILE A 239 -10.80 -2.23 10.31
CA ILE A 239 -10.64 -0.80 10.18
C ILE A 239 -9.82 -0.28 11.35
N ILE A 240 -8.76 0.47 11.03
CA ILE A 240 -7.90 1.11 12.04
C ILE A 240 -8.62 2.32 12.64
N ASN A 241 -8.57 2.41 13.96
CA ASN A 241 -9.04 3.57 14.72
C ASN A 241 -8.13 4.77 14.48
N ASN A 242 -8.68 5.83 13.91
CA ASN A 242 -8.00 7.09 13.60
C ASN A 242 -8.64 8.30 14.32
N GLY A 243 -9.67 8.07 15.13
CA GLY A 243 -10.18 9.02 16.13
C GLY A 243 -10.96 10.24 15.62
N LYS A 244 -10.83 10.63 14.34
CA LYS A 244 -11.47 11.85 13.81
C LYS A 244 -12.11 11.66 12.44
N TRP A 245 -13.16 12.45 12.20
CA TRP A 245 -13.92 12.45 10.95
C TRP A 245 -13.13 12.94 9.74
N ASP A 246 -12.10 13.76 9.93
CA ASP A 246 -11.27 14.41 8.91
C ASP A 246 -9.88 13.74 8.72
N ASP A 247 -9.57 12.71 9.53
CA ASP A 247 -8.37 11.90 9.36
C ASP A 247 -8.67 10.72 8.44
N PHE A 248 -8.06 10.73 7.25
CA PHE A 248 -8.22 9.70 6.22
C PHE A 248 -6.87 9.14 5.77
N SER A 249 -5.86 9.23 6.63
CA SER A 249 -4.53 8.70 6.34
C SER A 249 -4.56 7.18 6.04
N ASN A 250 -5.61 6.48 6.45
CA ASN A 250 -5.86 5.08 6.15
C ASN A 250 -6.68 4.89 4.86
N LYS A 251 -5.96 4.65 3.76
CA LYS A 251 -6.57 4.11 2.54
C LYS A 251 -6.77 2.61 2.71
N LEU A 252 -8.02 2.18 2.68
CA LEU A 252 -8.44 0.78 2.68
C LEU A 252 -8.59 0.31 1.23
N GLU A 253 -8.08 -0.87 0.91
CA GLU A 253 -8.26 -1.49 -0.40
C GLU A 253 -8.77 -2.91 -0.22
N PHE A 254 -9.98 -3.16 -0.72
CA PHE A 254 -10.61 -4.46 -0.81
C PHE A 254 -10.44 -4.97 -2.22
N GLY A 255 -10.03 -6.21 -2.46
CA GLY A 255 -9.91 -6.61 -3.85
C GLY A 255 -9.22 -7.91 -4.15
N GLY A 256 -8.76 -7.96 -5.40
CA GLY A 256 -8.49 -9.20 -6.11
C GLY A 256 -9.75 -9.77 -6.76
N TYR A 257 -10.80 -8.96 -7.01
CA TYR A 257 -12.04 -9.44 -7.60
C TYR A 257 -11.83 -9.69 -9.08
N LEU A 258 -11.80 -10.95 -9.48
CA LEU A 258 -11.70 -11.31 -10.88
C LEU A 258 -13.07 -11.19 -11.57
N LEU A 259 -13.19 -10.20 -12.46
CA LEU A 259 -14.39 -9.97 -13.26
C LEU A 259 -14.15 -10.53 -14.67
N LYS A 260 -14.80 -11.65 -15.00
CA LYS A 260 -14.50 -12.46 -16.21
C LYS A 260 -15.27 -12.04 -17.45
N GLU A 261 -16.15 -11.05 -17.34
CA GLU A 261 -16.94 -10.54 -18.45
C GLU A 261 -17.34 -9.08 -18.23
N PRO A 262 -17.41 -8.24 -19.28
CA PRO A 262 -17.98 -6.91 -19.18
C PRO A 262 -19.46 -6.93 -18.77
N GLY A 263 -19.97 -5.77 -18.36
CA GLY A 263 -21.38 -5.54 -18.08
C GLY A 263 -21.63 -4.93 -16.70
N THR A 264 -22.89 -4.96 -16.27
CA THR A 264 -23.27 -4.45 -14.96
C THR A 264 -22.83 -5.39 -13.85
N TYR A 265 -22.16 -4.81 -12.84
CA TYR A 265 -21.83 -5.43 -11.56
C TYR A 265 -22.41 -4.60 -10.42
N TYR A 266 -22.42 -5.21 -9.25
CA TYR A 266 -22.91 -4.64 -8.01
C TYR A 266 -21.83 -4.77 -6.94
N ILE A 267 -21.52 -3.66 -6.27
CA ILE A 267 -20.57 -3.60 -5.16
C ILE A 267 -21.39 -3.54 -3.88
N ARG A 268 -21.34 -4.59 -3.06
CA ARG A 268 -21.90 -4.60 -1.72
C ARG A 268 -20.86 -4.14 -0.71
N VAL A 269 -21.27 -3.30 0.21
CA VAL A 269 -20.49 -2.91 1.39
C VAL A 269 -21.34 -3.19 2.63
N VAL A 270 -20.83 -4.02 3.55
CA VAL A 270 -21.47 -4.33 4.84
C VAL A 270 -20.58 -3.82 5.97
N MET A 271 -21.15 -3.05 6.88
CA MET A 271 -20.44 -2.54 8.05
C MET A 271 -20.55 -3.53 9.20
N LEU A 272 -19.45 -3.81 9.89
CA LEU A 272 -19.38 -4.83 10.94
C LEU A 272 -18.70 -4.25 12.19
N ASN A 273 -19.15 -4.72 13.35
CA ASN A 273 -18.53 -4.39 14.64
C ASN A 273 -18.60 -5.59 15.57
N GLU A 274 -17.42 -6.15 15.88
CA GLU A 274 -17.28 -7.30 16.78
C GLU A 274 -17.11 -6.88 18.25
N ALA A 275 -16.88 -5.59 18.52
CA ALA A 275 -16.77 -5.03 19.87
C ALA A 275 -18.13 -4.76 20.54
N GLY A 276 -19.24 -4.92 19.80
CA GLY A 276 -20.60 -4.85 20.37
C GLY A 276 -21.09 -3.44 20.74
N SER A 277 -20.38 -2.37 20.36
CA SER A 277 -20.83 -0.98 20.60
C SER A 277 -22.04 -0.58 19.74
N GLY A 278 -22.36 -1.36 18.71
CA GLY A 278 -23.45 -1.14 17.77
C GLY A 278 -23.15 -0.09 16.70
N ARG A 279 -22.22 0.84 16.95
CA ARG A 279 -21.77 1.88 16.00
C ARG A 279 -20.67 1.34 15.08
N THR A 280 -20.57 1.82 13.85
CA THR A 280 -19.48 1.43 12.94
C THR A 280 -18.65 2.63 12.49
N ALA A 281 -17.57 2.36 11.75
CA ALA A 281 -16.84 3.39 11.04
C ALA A 281 -17.72 4.07 10.00
N CYS A 282 -17.32 5.25 9.59
CA CYS A 282 -17.85 5.87 8.38
C CYS A 282 -16.93 5.52 7.22
N LEU A 283 -17.49 5.12 6.07
CA LEU A 283 -16.71 4.85 4.86
C LEU A 283 -16.90 5.96 3.84
N LYS A 284 -15.82 6.33 3.15
CA LYS A 284 -15.82 7.45 2.20
C LYS A 284 -15.03 7.13 0.95
N PHE A 285 -15.30 7.89 -0.11
CA PHE A 285 -14.51 7.83 -1.36
C PHE A 285 -14.46 6.43 -1.96
N ILE A 286 -15.60 5.73 -1.95
CA ILE A 286 -15.69 4.38 -2.49
C ILE A 286 -15.45 4.45 -3.98
N LYS A 287 -14.31 3.91 -4.40
CA LYS A 287 -13.83 3.93 -5.77
C LYS A 287 -13.44 2.53 -6.19
N ILE A 288 -13.96 2.10 -7.33
CA ILE A 288 -13.55 0.85 -7.97
C ILE A 288 -12.54 1.16 -9.09
N PHE A 289 -11.55 0.28 -9.22
CA PHE A 289 -10.49 0.37 -10.23
C PHE A 289 -9.98 -1.01 -10.63
N ASN A 290 -9.33 -1.12 -11.80
CA ASN A 290 -8.57 -2.31 -12.23
C ASN A 290 -7.09 -1.98 -12.43
#